data_AF-A0A7X7L5B9-F1
#
_entry.id   AF-A0A7X7L5B9-F1
#
_cell.length_a   1.000
_cell.length_b   1.000
_cell.length_c   1.000
_cell.angle_alpha   90.00
_cell.angle_beta   90.00
_cell.angle_gamma   90.00
#
_symmetry.space_group_name_H-M   'P 1'
#
loop_
_entity.id
_entity.type
_entity.pdbx_description
1 polymer ?
#
loop_
_entity_poly.entity_id
_entity_poly.type
_entity_poly.pdbx_seq_one_letter_code
_entity_poly.pdbx_strand_id
1 'polypeptide(L)'
;MPRYSKKLVLDDDQKNSIYEDTKDFISYIYEDYEFYQSLVRLFDKGITDAVVFKKVLQKNIDEIWVNKIEQSLPYLDTAIRTTRKDIKEVEEIRPIELTRKITVKSLQHLATHTNFIDSIDEKGNVIPNKLLNVYKDEDIFTYENKFINTLLYKLGIFIDSRYDKLKEYGADEISNVMSLDIDTKVIDTKVKISLTIETNDAADDKEGQSEEKNVNILDDMSKSSLWKRVLRLRKIIRQYQSSQFITQMGRAFIRPPVMRTNAILKNVHLRQCLELWQFIESYESAGFEVESSSTSSKPSTELIENFYKLMAYQYVFFRKNTTDKVDDIINESKAKIKYNARFKKINTEEFADEYEFLNPNVKKVYIEQLSRKNTKLTREELKIRKAIENALKSERLYAAELKKQEKIKNKKK
;
A
#
# COMPACT_ATOMS: atom_id res chain seq x y z
N MET A 1 -10.57 35.87 -6.03
CA MET A 1 -11.85 35.39 -5.46
C MET A 1 -11.53 34.33 -4.41
N PRO A 2 -11.62 34.62 -3.10
CA PRO A 2 -11.43 33.60 -2.08
C PRO A 2 -12.67 32.70 -2.03
N ARG A 3 -12.48 31.39 -2.23
CA ARG A 3 -13.54 30.38 -2.03
C ARG A 3 -13.79 30.27 -0.52
N TYR A 4 -14.89 30.85 -0.05
CA TYR A 4 -15.42 30.53 1.27
C TYR A 4 -15.95 29.10 1.25
N SER A 5 -15.17 28.14 1.73
CA SER A 5 -15.70 26.83 2.12
C SER A 5 -16.31 26.98 3.52
N LYS A 6 -17.55 27.46 3.61
CA LYS A 6 -18.32 27.25 4.84
C LYS A 6 -18.55 25.75 4.97
N LYS A 7 -17.93 25.10 5.97
CA LYS A 7 -18.35 23.76 6.39
C LYS A 7 -19.79 23.91 6.92
N LEU A 8 -20.76 23.36 6.20
CA LEU A 8 -22.09 23.15 6.73
C LEU A 8 -21.98 22.02 7.75
N VAL A 9 -21.92 22.37 9.03
CA VAL A 9 -22.02 21.40 10.12
C VAL A 9 -23.50 21.40 10.53
N LEU A 10 -24.20 20.34 10.14
CA LEU A 10 -25.59 20.10 10.51
C LEU A 10 -25.60 19.28 11.80
N ASP A 11 -26.41 19.69 12.77
CA ASP A 11 -26.68 18.90 13.97
C ASP A 11 -27.51 17.64 13.63
N ASP A 12 -27.49 16.61 14.48
CA ASP A 12 -28.20 15.35 14.20
C ASP A 12 -29.72 15.54 14.11
N ASP A 13 -30.28 16.47 14.90
CA ASP A 13 -31.68 16.90 14.78
C ASP A 13 -31.96 17.56 13.41
N GLN A 14 -31.01 18.33 12.89
CA GLN A 14 -31.13 18.95 11.57
C GLN A 14 -30.99 17.93 10.44
N LYS A 15 -30.13 16.92 10.57
CA LYS A 15 -29.98 15.84 9.58
C LYS A 15 -31.26 15.01 9.46
N ASN A 16 -31.85 14.63 10.59
CA ASN A 16 -33.12 13.91 10.61
C ASN A 16 -34.27 14.77 10.09
N SER A 17 -34.30 16.06 10.46
CA SER A 17 -35.26 17.03 9.90
C SER A 17 -35.15 17.08 8.38
N ILE A 18 -33.95 17.18 7.80
CA ILE A 18 -33.78 17.27 6.34
C ILE A 18 -34.30 16.01 5.63
N TYR A 19 -34.05 14.82 6.19
CA TYR A 19 -34.57 13.58 5.62
C TYR A 19 -36.10 13.55 5.64
N GLU A 20 -36.72 13.86 6.78
CA GLU A 20 -38.18 13.89 6.92
C GLU A 20 -38.81 14.99 6.05
N ASP A 21 -38.24 16.21 6.04
CA ASP A 21 -38.68 17.32 5.18
C ASP A 21 -38.62 16.94 3.69
N THR A 22 -37.57 16.22 3.28
CA THR A 22 -37.42 15.73 1.90
C THR A 22 -38.49 14.69 1.57
N LYS A 23 -38.77 13.78 2.50
CA LYS A 23 -39.79 12.74 2.36
C LYS A 23 -41.20 13.34 2.31
N ASP A 24 -41.47 14.33 3.14
CA ASP A 24 -42.74 15.05 3.17
C ASP A 24 -42.96 15.85 1.89
N PHE A 25 -41.94 16.54 1.39
CA PHE A 25 -42.01 17.25 0.11
C PHE A 25 -42.36 16.33 -1.06
N ILE A 26 -41.69 15.18 -1.15
CA ILE A 26 -41.93 14.19 -2.21
C ILE A 26 -43.34 13.59 -2.08
N SER A 27 -43.79 13.34 -0.85
CA SER A 27 -45.12 12.77 -0.58
C SER A 27 -46.23 13.76 -0.90
N TYR A 28 -46.07 15.04 -0.55
CA TYR A 28 -46.99 16.11 -0.88
C TYR A 28 -47.24 16.20 -2.39
N ILE A 29 -46.18 16.23 -3.20
CA ILE A 29 -46.30 16.27 -4.67
C ILE A 29 -46.98 15.00 -5.22
N TYR A 30 -46.66 13.85 -4.65
CA TYR A 30 -47.24 12.57 -5.09
C TYR A 30 -48.75 12.47 -4.80
N GLU A 31 -49.19 12.98 -3.65
CA GLU A 31 -50.59 12.95 -3.22
C GLU A 31 -51.45 13.95 -3.99
N ASP A 32 -50.92 15.16 -4.24
CA ASP A 32 -51.65 16.25 -4.88
C ASP A 32 -51.96 16.01 -6.36
N TYR A 33 -51.17 15.19 -7.08
CA TYR A 33 -51.38 14.94 -8.50
C TYR A 33 -51.51 13.46 -8.84
N GLU A 34 -52.67 13.07 -9.37
CA GLU A 34 -52.99 11.71 -9.85
C GLU A 34 -52.01 11.21 -10.94
N PHE A 35 -51.40 12.15 -11.66
CA PHE A 35 -50.37 11.89 -12.65
C PHE A 35 -49.14 11.16 -12.06
N TYR A 36 -48.62 11.62 -10.91
CA TYR A 36 -47.47 10.97 -10.26
C TYR A 36 -47.83 9.57 -9.75
N GLN A 37 -49.06 9.40 -9.25
CA GLN A 37 -49.58 8.09 -8.84
C GLN A 37 -49.63 7.11 -10.03
N SER A 38 -50.04 7.60 -11.19
CA SER A 38 -50.08 6.82 -12.43
C SER A 38 -48.68 6.42 -12.92
N LEU A 39 -47.70 7.32 -12.80
CA LEU A 39 -46.29 7.05 -13.10
C LEU A 39 -45.66 6.01 -12.17
N VAL A 40 -45.84 6.17 -10.86
CA VAL A 40 -45.32 5.21 -9.88
C VAL A 40 -45.91 3.82 -10.12
N ARG A 41 -47.21 3.72 -10.48
CA ARG A 41 -47.83 2.45 -10.91
C ARG A 41 -47.20 1.88 -12.18
N LEU A 42 -46.74 2.71 -13.12
CA LEU A 42 -46.03 2.24 -14.32
C LEU A 42 -44.60 1.78 -14.01
N PHE A 43 -43.91 2.43 -13.07
CA PHE A 43 -42.60 1.98 -12.62
C PHE A 43 -42.69 0.67 -11.84
N ASP A 44 -43.70 0.49 -10.99
CA ASP A 44 -43.90 -0.77 -10.24
C ASP A 44 -44.23 -1.96 -11.14
N LYS A 45 -44.90 -1.72 -12.28
CA LYS A 45 -45.14 -2.76 -13.30
C LYS A 45 -43.97 -2.97 -14.25
N GLY A 46 -43.07 -1.99 -14.33
CA GLY A 46 -41.87 -2.06 -15.16
C GLY A 46 -40.91 -3.14 -14.68
N ILE A 47 -39.88 -3.37 -15.46
CA ILE A 47 -38.77 -4.23 -15.04
C ILE A 47 -37.85 -3.36 -14.20
N THR A 48 -37.98 -3.47 -12.87
CA THR A 48 -37.09 -2.78 -11.93
C THR A 48 -36.12 -3.77 -11.29
N ASP A 49 -34.83 -3.48 -11.39
CA ASP A 49 -33.77 -4.19 -10.71
C ASP A 49 -33.15 -3.25 -9.65
N ALA A 50 -33.19 -3.66 -8.38
CA ALA A 50 -32.65 -2.88 -7.27
C ALA A 50 -31.53 -3.64 -6.57
N VAL A 51 -30.45 -2.92 -6.28
CA VAL A 51 -29.29 -3.43 -5.56
C VAL A 51 -28.91 -2.46 -4.45
N VAL A 52 -28.81 -2.99 -3.24
CA VAL A 52 -28.18 -2.30 -2.11
C VAL A 52 -26.99 -3.15 -1.65
N PHE A 53 -25.83 -2.52 -1.61
CA PHE A 53 -24.57 -3.16 -1.29
C PHE A 53 -23.79 -2.31 -0.31
N LYS A 54 -23.42 -2.91 0.83
CA LYS A 54 -22.55 -2.30 1.83
C LYS A 54 -21.29 -3.13 1.93
N LYS A 55 -20.13 -2.52 1.70
CA LYS A 55 -18.83 -3.14 1.90
C LYS A 55 -18.05 -2.35 2.95
N VAL A 56 -17.77 -3.04 4.04
CA VAL A 56 -16.93 -2.54 5.13
C VAL A 56 -15.54 -3.13 4.93
N LEU A 57 -14.58 -2.27 4.67
CA LEU A 57 -13.18 -2.59 4.48
C LEU A 57 -12.44 -2.29 5.79
N GLN A 58 -12.18 -3.34 6.56
CA GLN A 58 -11.35 -3.25 7.76
C GLN A 58 -9.89 -3.45 7.37
N LYS A 59 -9.05 -2.46 7.64
CA LYS A 59 -7.63 -2.49 7.26
C LYS A 59 -6.79 -2.69 8.51
N ASN A 60 -6.46 -3.94 8.80
CA ASN A 60 -5.66 -4.33 9.96
C ASN A 60 -4.17 -4.16 9.65
N ILE A 61 -3.40 -3.66 10.63
CA ILE A 61 -1.93 -3.59 10.53
C ILE A 61 -1.37 -5.01 10.55
N ASP A 62 -0.53 -5.36 9.57
CA ASP A 62 0.16 -6.64 9.60
C ASP A 62 1.17 -6.65 10.76
N GLU A 63 0.92 -7.50 11.76
CA GLU A 63 1.75 -7.60 12.95
C GLU A 63 3.10 -8.29 12.67
N ILE A 64 3.23 -9.04 11.58
CA ILE A 64 4.42 -9.86 11.26
C ILE A 64 5.67 -8.97 11.14
N TRP A 65 5.58 -7.87 10.39
CA TRP A 65 6.73 -6.99 10.18
C TRP A 65 7.08 -6.19 11.45
N VAL A 66 6.07 -5.80 12.24
CA VAL A 66 6.26 -5.10 13.51
C VAL A 66 7.01 -6.01 14.50
N ASN A 67 6.53 -7.25 14.66
CA ASN A 67 7.15 -8.26 15.53
C ASN A 67 8.59 -8.56 15.11
N LYS A 68 8.84 -8.77 13.81
CA LYS A 68 10.18 -9.11 13.32
C LYS A 68 11.18 -7.99 13.55
N ILE A 69 10.77 -6.73 13.35
CA ILE A 69 11.64 -5.58 13.63
C ILE A 69 11.89 -5.46 15.13
N GLU A 70 10.86 -5.54 15.99
CA GLU A 70 11.02 -5.44 17.45
C GLU A 70 12.00 -6.48 18.01
N GLN A 71 11.91 -7.73 17.54
CA GLN A 71 12.83 -8.80 17.92
C GLN A 71 14.28 -8.52 17.50
N SER A 72 14.47 -7.81 16.38
CA SER A 72 15.79 -7.50 15.84
C SER A 72 16.46 -6.27 16.49
N LEU A 73 15.68 -5.39 17.15
CA LEU A 73 16.18 -4.12 17.70
C LEU A 73 17.34 -4.29 18.71
N PRO A 74 17.31 -5.21 19.68
CA PRO A 74 18.41 -5.36 20.63
C PRO A 74 19.74 -5.76 19.96
N TYR A 75 19.64 -6.59 18.91
CA TYR A 75 20.79 -7.02 18.12
C TYR A 75 21.35 -5.86 17.29
N LEU A 76 20.48 -5.04 16.73
CA LEU A 76 20.85 -3.84 15.98
C LEU A 76 21.51 -2.80 16.89
N ASP A 77 20.98 -2.55 18.09
CA ASP A 77 21.57 -1.64 19.07
C ASP A 77 23.00 -2.06 19.44
N THR A 78 23.17 -3.35 19.73
CA THR A 78 24.48 -3.91 20.08
C THR A 78 25.46 -3.84 18.90
N ALA A 79 24.99 -4.06 17.67
CA ALA A 79 25.80 -3.94 16.46
C ALA A 79 26.25 -2.50 16.19
N ILE A 80 25.39 -1.51 16.43
CA ILE A 80 25.73 -0.08 16.31
C ILE A 80 26.75 0.34 17.38
N ARG A 81 26.65 -0.20 18.60
CA ARG A 81 27.62 0.11 19.68
C ARG A 81 28.96 -0.59 19.48
N THR A 82 28.96 -1.81 18.94
CA THR A 82 30.17 -2.63 18.72
C THR A 82 30.77 -2.32 17.35
N THR A 83 31.01 -1.05 17.06
CA THR A 83 31.61 -0.62 15.79
C THR A 83 33.00 -1.24 15.66
N ARG A 84 33.24 -2.02 14.61
CA ARG A 84 34.57 -2.57 14.35
C ARG A 84 35.46 -1.49 13.75
N LYS A 85 36.68 -1.35 14.26
CA LYS A 85 37.70 -0.51 13.66
C LYS A 85 38.80 -1.40 13.12
N ASP A 86 39.10 -1.29 11.83
CA ASP A 86 40.24 -1.97 11.25
C ASP A 86 41.50 -1.16 11.56
N ILE A 87 42.44 -1.78 12.27
CA ILE A 87 43.71 -1.15 12.61
C ILE A 87 44.69 -1.48 11.49
N LYS A 88 45.06 -0.48 10.68
CA LYS A 88 46.09 -0.59 9.64
C LYS A 88 47.37 0.04 10.14
N GLU A 89 48.49 -0.66 10.02
CA GLU A 89 49.81 -0.05 10.24
C GLU A 89 50.19 0.69 8.95
N VAL A 90 50.23 2.02 9.00
CA VAL A 90 50.65 2.87 7.89
C VAL A 90 52.09 3.30 8.14
N GLU A 91 52.94 3.06 7.14
CA GLU A 91 54.34 3.42 7.15
C GLU A 91 54.54 4.62 6.19
N GLU A 92 54.94 5.78 6.72
CA GLU A 92 55.11 7.01 5.93
C GLU A 92 56.45 7.67 6.27
N ILE A 93 57.23 8.09 5.26
CA ILE A 93 58.49 8.80 5.46
C ILE A 93 58.18 10.28 5.73
N ARG A 94 58.49 10.77 6.93
CA ARG A 94 58.29 12.16 7.31
C ARG A 94 59.61 12.81 7.72
N PRO A 95 59.73 14.16 7.64
CA PRO A 95 60.80 14.89 8.30
C PRO A 95 60.86 14.52 9.79
N ILE A 96 62.07 14.52 10.36
CA ILE A 96 62.25 14.13 11.76
C ILE A 96 61.42 14.99 12.72
N GLU A 97 61.25 16.27 12.41
CA GLU A 97 60.45 17.24 13.18
C GLU A 97 58.98 16.83 13.33
N LEU A 98 58.43 16.14 12.32
CA LEU A 98 57.03 15.72 12.27
C LEU A 98 56.84 14.26 12.72
N THR A 99 57.93 13.57 13.05
CA THR A 99 57.91 12.16 13.42
C THR A 99 57.73 12.03 14.93
N ARG A 100 56.61 11.43 15.36
CA ARG A 100 56.27 11.33 16.79
C ARG A 100 56.87 10.11 17.50
N LYS A 101 57.08 9.00 16.79
CA LYS A 101 57.49 7.74 17.40
C LYS A 101 58.51 7.00 16.53
N ILE A 102 59.68 6.74 17.11
CA ILE A 102 60.76 5.98 16.47
C ILE A 102 60.58 4.51 16.84
N THR A 103 60.53 3.64 15.83
CA THR A 103 60.46 2.18 16.03
C THR A 103 61.72 1.49 15.51
N VAL A 104 61.90 0.21 15.85
CA VAL A 104 63.02 -0.59 15.34
C VAL A 104 63.00 -0.67 13.81
N LYS A 105 61.80 -0.79 13.21
CA LYS A 105 61.61 -0.71 11.75
C LYS A 105 62.07 0.63 11.19
N SER A 106 61.78 1.73 11.89
CA SER A 106 62.23 3.07 11.50
C SER A 106 63.75 3.18 11.42
N LEU A 107 64.45 2.58 12.40
CA LEU A 107 65.91 2.54 12.45
C LEU A 107 66.50 1.63 11.36
N GLN A 108 65.89 0.47 11.10
CA GLN A 108 66.30 -0.43 10.00
C GLN A 108 66.15 0.22 8.63
N HIS A 109 65.05 0.93 8.40
CA HIS A 109 64.82 1.69 7.18
C HIS A 109 65.86 2.81 7.02
N LEU A 110 66.19 3.53 8.11
CA LEU A 110 67.24 4.55 8.08
C LEU A 110 68.62 3.97 7.76
N ALA A 111 68.98 2.83 8.36
CA ALA A 111 70.25 2.17 8.12
C ALA A 111 70.41 1.67 6.67
N THR A 112 69.29 1.34 6.02
CA THR A 112 69.27 0.89 4.62
C THR A 112 69.31 2.07 3.65
N HIS A 113 68.79 3.24 4.06
CA HIS A 113 68.67 4.43 3.22
C HIS A 113 69.50 5.59 3.76
N THR A 114 70.81 5.52 3.49
CA THR A 114 71.79 6.57 3.84
C THR A 114 71.44 7.95 3.29
N ASN A 115 70.64 8.02 2.23
CA ASN A 115 70.12 9.27 1.64
C ASN A 115 69.22 10.08 2.59
N PHE A 116 68.74 9.48 3.69
CA PHE A 116 67.94 10.18 4.69
C PHE A 116 68.77 10.68 5.89
N ILE A 117 70.09 10.49 5.86
CA ILE A 117 71.05 11.01 6.84
C ILE A 117 71.54 12.37 6.35
N ASP A 118 71.44 13.38 7.20
CA ASP A 118 71.85 14.76 6.89
C ASP A 118 73.33 14.97 7.22
N SER A 119 73.73 14.61 8.44
CA SER A 119 75.12 14.74 8.90
C SER A 119 75.45 13.73 9.99
N ILE A 120 76.75 13.51 10.17
CA ILE A 120 77.32 12.70 11.25
C ILE A 120 78.18 13.64 12.08
N ASP A 121 77.86 13.74 13.36
CA ASP A 121 78.62 14.55 14.33
C ASP A 121 80.03 13.95 14.55
N GLU A 122 80.99 14.76 14.99
CA GLU A 122 82.40 14.33 15.23
C GLU A 122 82.50 13.21 16.29
N LYS A 123 81.44 13.03 17.08
CA LYS A 123 81.27 11.96 18.07
C LYS A 123 80.63 10.68 17.52
N GLY A 124 80.34 10.61 16.22
CA GLY A 124 79.72 9.46 15.56
C GLY A 124 78.19 9.39 15.69
N ASN A 125 77.52 10.48 16.09
CA ASN A 125 76.06 10.54 16.17
C ASN A 125 75.45 10.84 14.80
N VAL A 126 74.46 10.06 14.38
CA VAL A 126 73.79 10.21 13.08
C VAL A 126 72.58 11.13 13.22
N ILE A 127 72.52 12.19 12.43
CA ILE A 127 71.39 13.13 12.39
C ILE A 127 70.59 12.88 11.10
N PRO A 128 69.40 12.26 11.16
CA PRO A 128 68.58 12.02 9.98
C PRO A 128 67.68 13.22 9.64
N ASN A 129 67.54 13.49 8.34
CA ASN A 129 66.62 14.49 7.79
C ASN A 129 65.18 13.94 7.75
N LYS A 130 65.03 12.68 7.33
CA LYS A 130 63.73 11.99 7.20
C LYS A 130 63.75 10.63 7.89
N LEU A 131 62.61 10.22 8.45
CA LEU A 131 62.47 8.95 9.15
C LEU A 131 61.15 8.28 8.79
N LEU A 132 61.14 6.94 8.78
CA LEU A 132 59.92 6.16 8.60
C LEU A 132 59.07 6.25 9.87
N ASN A 133 57.93 6.90 9.77
CA ASN A 133 56.92 6.98 10.82
C ASN A 133 55.95 5.81 10.66
N VAL A 134 55.94 4.90 11.63
CA VAL A 134 55.00 3.76 11.67
C VAL A 134 53.92 4.09 12.68
N TYR A 135 52.69 4.31 12.22
CA TYR A 135 51.55 4.57 13.10
C TYR A 135 50.36 3.67 12.76
N LYS A 136 49.51 3.45 13.77
CA LYS A 136 48.29 2.66 13.65
C LYS A 136 47.17 3.62 13.26
N ASP A 137 46.63 3.45 12.06
CA ASP A 137 45.44 4.15 11.58
C ASP A 137 44.20 3.28 11.83
N GLU A 138 43.13 3.88 12.33
CA GLU A 138 41.88 3.18 12.63
C GLU A 138 40.84 3.50 11.54
N ASP A 139 40.60 2.53 10.66
CA ASP A 139 39.62 2.64 9.58
C ASP A 139 38.26 2.12 10.06
N ILE A 140 37.27 3.02 10.11
CA ILE A 140 35.89 2.70 10.50
C ILE A 140 35.12 2.12 9.30
N PHE A 141 35.61 2.26 8.06
CA PHE A 141 34.89 1.89 6.83
C PHE A 141 34.98 0.41 6.46
N THR A 142 34.89 -0.46 7.46
CA THR A 142 34.83 -1.92 7.28
C THR A 142 33.57 -2.33 6.53
N TYR A 143 33.59 -3.51 5.89
CA TYR A 143 32.43 -4.03 5.16
C TYR A 143 31.23 -4.18 6.10
N GLU A 144 31.43 -4.73 7.29
CA GLU A 144 30.39 -4.97 8.29
C GLU A 144 29.75 -3.66 8.77
N ASN A 145 30.52 -2.60 8.94
CA ASN A 145 29.98 -1.30 9.32
C ASN A 145 29.17 -0.68 8.17
N LYS A 146 29.65 -0.80 6.93
CA LYS A 146 28.90 -0.38 5.73
C LYS A 146 27.59 -1.16 5.60
N PHE A 147 27.58 -2.43 6.00
CA PHE A 147 26.39 -3.27 6.03
C PHE A 147 25.35 -2.74 7.01
N ILE A 148 25.75 -2.48 8.26
CA ILE A 148 24.86 -1.90 9.28
C ILE A 148 24.30 -0.55 8.82
N ASN A 149 25.15 0.32 8.26
CA ASN A 149 24.72 1.63 7.73
C ASN A 149 23.66 1.48 6.63
N THR A 150 23.88 0.56 5.70
CA THR A 150 22.93 0.29 4.61
C THR A 150 21.63 -0.30 5.12
N LEU A 151 21.69 -1.21 6.11
CA LEU A 151 20.52 -1.82 6.74
C LEU A 151 19.66 -0.77 7.44
N LEU A 152 20.25 0.13 8.22
CA LEU A 152 19.53 1.21 8.92
C LEU A 152 18.86 2.18 7.96
N TYR A 153 19.53 2.49 6.85
CA TYR A 153 18.94 3.31 5.78
C TYR A 153 17.72 2.62 5.16
N LYS A 154 17.86 1.36 4.75
CA LYS A 154 16.75 0.57 4.18
C LYS A 154 15.60 0.39 5.16
N LEU A 155 15.90 0.12 6.43
CA LEU A 155 14.91 -0.07 7.50
C LEU A 155 14.11 1.22 7.75
N GLY A 156 14.77 2.39 7.73
CA GLY A 156 14.09 3.68 7.83
C GLY A 156 13.09 3.89 6.69
N ILE A 157 13.52 3.68 5.44
CA ILE A 157 12.63 3.78 4.27
C ILE A 157 11.46 2.78 4.38
N PHE A 158 11.73 1.56 4.81
CA PHE A 158 10.73 0.50 4.95
C PHE A 158 9.63 0.89 5.95
N ILE A 159 10.01 1.46 7.10
CA ILE A 159 9.07 1.91 8.15
C ILE A 159 8.37 3.19 7.73
N ASP A 160 9.08 4.18 7.18
CA ASP A 160 8.47 5.45 6.76
C ASP A 160 7.44 5.22 5.64
N SER A 161 7.75 4.40 4.64
CA SER A 161 6.81 4.07 3.57
C SER A 161 5.54 3.38 4.10
N ARG A 162 5.65 2.50 5.09
CA ARG A 162 4.48 1.84 5.71
C ARG A 162 3.73 2.75 6.66
N TYR A 163 4.43 3.63 7.37
CA TYR A 163 3.81 4.65 8.21
C TYR A 163 2.99 5.64 7.37
N ASP A 164 3.53 6.08 6.23
CA ASP A 164 2.84 7.03 5.36
C ASP A 164 1.61 6.35 4.73
N LYS A 165 1.73 5.07 4.32
CA LYS A 165 0.59 4.26 3.91
C LYS A 165 -0.43 4.07 5.04
N LEU A 166 -0.02 3.78 6.27
CA LEU A 166 -0.93 3.72 7.42
C LEU A 166 -1.69 5.02 7.63
N LYS A 167 -1.01 6.15 7.44
CA LYS A 167 -1.64 7.45 7.61
C LYS A 167 -2.66 7.73 6.51
N GLU A 168 -2.42 7.26 5.30
CA GLU A 168 -3.31 7.42 4.14
C GLU A 168 -4.47 6.41 4.16
N TYR A 169 -4.23 5.17 4.59
CA TYR A 169 -5.15 4.03 4.51
C TYR A 169 -5.64 3.51 5.87
N GLY A 170 -5.29 4.14 6.98
CA GLY A 170 -5.65 3.70 8.34
C GLY A 170 -7.05 4.08 8.79
N ALA A 171 -7.79 4.83 7.97
CA ALA A 171 -9.22 4.95 8.14
C ALA A 171 -9.86 3.70 7.54
N ASP A 172 -10.58 2.93 8.37
CA ASP A 172 -11.50 1.91 7.88
C ASP A 172 -12.41 2.55 6.83
N GLU A 173 -12.64 1.90 5.70
CA GLU A 173 -13.44 2.45 4.61
C GLU A 173 -14.78 1.73 4.57
N ILE A 174 -15.86 2.49 4.73
CA ILE A 174 -17.22 2.00 4.49
C ILE A 174 -17.62 2.52 3.12
N SER A 175 -17.68 1.62 2.16
CA SER A 175 -18.25 1.88 0.83
C SER A 175 -19.70 1.41 0.81
N ASN A 176 -20.62 2.35 0.60
CA ASN A 176 -22.04 2.03 0.39
C ASN A 176 -22.37 2.33 -1.08
N VAL A 177 -22.82 1.30 -1.80
CA VAL A 177 -23.25 1.39 -3.19
C VAL A 177 -24.71 1.02 -3.27
N MET A 178 -25.52 1.93 -3.83
CA MET A 178 -26.91 1.68 -4.16
C MET A 178 -27.11 1.90 -5.64
N SER A 179 -27.71 0.92 -6.33
CA SER A 179 -28.05 1.01 -7.75
C SER A 179 -29.50 0.61 -7.99
N LEU A 180 -30.21 1.39 -8.78
CA LEU A 180 -31.59 1.16 -9.18
C LEU A 180 -31.73 1.36 -10.70
N ASP A 181 -32.12 0.31 -11.39
CA ASP A 181 -32.41 0.31 -12.83
C ASP A 181 -33.90 0.06 -13.07
N ILE A 182 -34.55 0.94 -13.83
CA ILE A 182 -35.96 0.84 -14.22
C ILE A 182 -36.05 0.85 -15.74
N ASP A 183 -36.57 -0.23 -16.32
CA ASP A 183 -36.95 -0.31 -17.73
C ASP A 183 -38.48 -0.44 -17.85
N THR A 184 -39.13 0.60 -18.38
CA THR A 184 -40.59 0.63 -18.58
C THR A 184 -40.98 1.28 -19.91
N LYS A 185 -42.25 1.13 -20.30
CA LYS A 185 -42.83 1.80 -21.48
C LYS A 185 -43.96 2.72 -21.03
N VAL A 186 -43.84 4.01 -21.32
CA VAL A 186 -44.90 5.00 -21.13
C VAL A 186 -45.54 5.25 -22.49
N ILE A 187 -46.71 4.64 -22.73
CA ILE A 187 -47.47 4.70 -24.00
C ILE A 187 -46.61 4.21 -25.18
N ASP A 188 -45.93 5.11 -25.89
CA ASP A 188 -45.02 4.81 -27.01
C ASP A 188 -43.56 5.15 -26.75
N THR A 189 -43.26 5.71 -25.59
CA THR A 189 -41.89 6.04 -25.18
C THR A 189 -41.33 4.91 -24.34
N LYS A 190 -40.20 4.33 -24.77
CA LYS A 190 -39.40 3.47 -23.90
C LYS A 190 -38.63 4.35 -22.92
N VAL A 191 -38.82 4.11 -21.63
CA VAL A 191 -38.19 4.86 -20.56
C VAL A 191 -37.23 3.92 -19.83
N LYS A 192 -35.95 4.27 -19.88
CA LYS A 192 -34.89 3.63 -19.11
C LYS A 192 -34.33 4.65 -18.13
N ILE A 193 -34.30 4.31 -16.85
CA ILE A 193 -33.68 5.16 -15.84
C ILE A 193 -32.75 4.33 -14.95
N SER A 194 -31.51 4.79 -14.81
CA SER A 194 -30.46 4.17 -14.02
C SER A 194 -29.94 5.19 -13.01
N LEU A 195 -30.01 4.86 -11.72
CA LEU A 195 -29.49 5.69 -10.63
C LEU A 195 -28.48 4.88 -9.82
N THR A 196 -27.26 5.39 -9.72
CA THR A 196 -26.20 4.83 -8.89
C THR A 196 -25.72 5.90 -7.92
N ILE A 197 -25.78 5.60 -6.63
CA ILE A 197 -25.28 6.45 -5.54
C ILE A 197 -24.20 5.66 -4.81
N GLU A 198 -23.01 6.26 -4.76
CA GLU A 198 -21.84 5.69 -4.09
C GLU A 198 -21.38 6.67 -3.00
N THR A 199 -21.31 6.18 -1.77
CA THR A 199 -20.67 6.91 -0.66
C THR A 199 -19.45 6.13 -0.20
N ASN A 200 -18.35 6.86 -0.02
CA ASN A 200 -17.12 6.36 0.56
C ASN A 200 -16.90 7.12 1.85
N ASP A 201 -17.36 6.53 2.93
CA ASP A 201 -17.25 7.10 4.26
C ASP A 201 -15.97 6.54 4.89
N ALA A 202 -15.08 7.43 5.33
CA ALA A 202 -14.07 7.06 6.31
C ALA A 202 -14.83 6.68 7.58
N ALA A 203 -14.64 5.48 8.09
CA ALA A 203 -15.26 5.01 9.32
C ALA A 203 -14.57 5.68 10.52
N ASP A 204 -14.73 7.00 10.63
CA ASP A 204 -14.67 7.65 11.93
C ASP A 204 -15.99 7.32 12.62
N ASP A 205 -15.83 6.61 13.73
CA ASP A 205 -16.79 6.46 14.81
C ASP A 205 -18.06 5.67 14.54
N LYS A 206 -18.05 4.51 15.20
CA LYS A 206 -19.20 3.86 15.82
C LYS A 206 -20.28 4.88 16.21
N GLU A 207 -21.51 4.52 15.89
CA GLU A 207 -22.74 5.04 16.50
C GLU A 207 -22.53 5.45 17.96
N GLY A 208 -22.82 6.71 18.26
CA GLY A 208 -23.02 7.21 19.61
C GLY A 208 -21.74 7.64 20.33
N GLN A 209 -21.27 8.84 20.01
CA GLN A 209 -20.72 9.79 20.98
C GLN A 209 -20.59 11.17 20.33
N SER A 210 -21.72 11.86 20.29
CA SER A 210 -21.76 13.32 20.32
C SER A 210 -20.99 13.79 21.54
N GLU A 211 -19.96 14.62 21.32
CA GLU A 211 -19.65 15.84 22.07
C GLU A 211 -18.21 16.26 21.80
N GLU A 212 -18.09 17.37 21.07
CA GLU A 212 -17.09 18.42 21.23
C GLU A 212 -15.77 18.02 21.91
N LYS A 213 -14.94 17.28 21.20
CA LYS A 213 -13.49 17.47 21.34
C LYS A 213 -12.92 17.65 19.96
N ASN A 214 -12.05 18.65 19.83
CA ASN A 214 -11.03 18.68 18.80
C ASN A 214 -10.18 17.42 18.96
N VAL A 215 -10.68 16.29 18.47
CA VAL A 215 -9.97 15.02 18.45
C VAL A 215 -8.96 15.18 17.33
N ASN A 216 -7.74 15.51 17.71
CA ASN A 216 -6.59 15.29 16.85
C ASN A 216 -6.74 13.86 16.32
N ILE A 217 -6.85 13.68 15.00
CA ILE A 217 -6.93 12.38 14.31
C ILE A 217 -5.75 11.45 14.68
N LEU A 218 -4.72 11.99 15.34
CA LEU A 218 -3.60 11.26 15.95
C LEU A 218 -3.94 10.55 17.27
N ASP A 219 -4.98 10.94 18.01
CA ASP A 219 -5.23 10.50 19.40
C ASP A 219 -6.22 9.32 19.52
N ASP A 220 -7.10 9.09 18.55
CA ASP A 220 -7.97 7.90 18.56
C ASP A 220 -7.36 6.69 17.83
N MET A 221 -6.59 6.91 16.74
CA MET A 221 -5.71 5.86 16.20
C MET A 221 -4.56 5.47 17.16
N SER A 222 -4.25 6.33 18.13
CA SER A 222 -3.32 6.06 19.26
C SER A 222 -3.84 4.99 20.22
N LYS A 223 -5.11 4.57 20.17
CA LYS A 223 -5.62 3.51 21.06
C LYS A 223 -5.31 2.09 20.60
N SER A 224 -4.96 1.85 19.33
CA SER A 224 -4.45 0.53 18.91
C SER A 224 -3.04 0.30 19.46
N SER A 225 -2.86 -0.79 20.23
CA SER A 225 -1.55 -1.23 20.76
C SER A 225 -0.48 -1.28 19.65
N LEU A 226 -0.87 -1.69 18.44
CA LEU A 226 0.01 -1.83 17.27
C LEU A 226 0.48 -0.48 16.72
N TRP A 227 -0.39 0.53 16.66
CA TRP A 227 0.00 1.86 16.17
C TRP A 227 1.03 2.53 17.08
N LYS A 228 0.83 2.43 18.41
CA LYS A 228 1.82 2.88 19.39
C LYS A 228 3.16 2.18 19.22
N ARG A 229 3.15 0.87 18.90
CA ARG A 229 4.37 0.10 18.61
C ARG A 229 5.07 0.60 17.35
N VAL A 230 4.34 0.84 16.26
CA VAL A 230 4.90 1.41 15.01
C VAL A 230 5.51 2.80 15.25
N LEU A 231 4.83 3.68 15.98
CA LEU A 231 5.36 4.99 16.35
C LEU A 231 6.65 4.89 17.18
N ARG A 232 6.71 3.95 18.13
CA ARG A 232 7.92 3.67 18.92
C ARG A 232 9.06 3.17 18.02
N LEU A 233 8.79 2.21 17.14
CA LEU A 233 9.77 1.69 16.18
C LEU A 233 10.35 2.81 15.32
N ARG A 234 9.49 3.64 14.74
CA ARG A 234 9.93 4.79 13.93
C ARG A 234 10.81 5.76 14.72
N LYS A 235 10.44 6.06 15.97
CA LYS A 235 11.23 6.93 16.85
C LYS A 235 12.62 6.33 17.13
N ILE A 236 12.69 5.04 17.45
CA ILE A 236 13.95 4.34 17.72
C ILE A 236 14.86 4.33 16.48
N ILE A 237 14.31 3.99 15.30
CA ILE A 237 15.10 3.97 14.06
C ILE A 237 15.59 5.36 13.67
N ARG A 238 14.79 6.42 13.88
CA ARG A 238 15.26 7.80 13.69
C ARG A 238 16.40 8.16 14.63
N GLN A 239 16.36 7.71 15.89
CA GLN A 239 17.47 7.91 16.83
C GLN A 239 18.74 7.18 16.38
N TYR A 240 18.60 5.98 15.81
CA TYR A 240 19.74 5.28 15.21
C TYR A 240 20.28 6.01 13.99
N GLN A 241 19.41 6.52 13.11
CA GLN A 241 19.78 7.35 11.96
C GLN A 241 20.56 8.62 12.36
N SER A 242 20.21 9.24 13.49
CA SER A 242 20.93 10.39 14.04
C SER A 242 22.17 10.03 14.89
N SER A 243 22.53 8.75 14.98
CA SER A 243 23.68 8.32 15.79
C SER A 243 25.01 8.84 15.22
N GLN A 244 26.00 9.00 16.11
CA GLN A 244 27.35 9.40 15.73
C GLN A 244 27.98 8.41 14.73
N PHE A 245 27.72 7.11 14.89
CA PHE A 245 28.19 6.07 13.98
C PHE A 245 27.75 6.33 12.54
N ILE A 246 26.46 6.58 12.31
CA ILE A 246 25.95 6.82 10.96
C ILE A 246 26.43 8.15 10.41
N THR A 247 26.53 9.17 11.27
CA THR A 247 27.09 10.47 10.88
C THR A 247 28.53 10.34 10.40
N GLN A 248 29.35 9.52 11.07
CA GLN A 248 30.73 9.21 10.66
C GLN A 248 30.80 8.37 9.38
N MET A 249 29.88 7.42 9.20
CA MET A 249 29.83 6.56 8.01
C MET A 249 29.36 7.32 6.75
N GLY A 250 28.51 8.34 6.91
CA GLY A 250 27.98 9.13 5.81
C GLY A 250 27.35 8.26 4.71
N ARG A 251 27.81 8.45 3.47
CA ARG A 251 27.32 7.72 2.28
C ARG A 251 28.05 6.39 2.00
N ALA A 252 28.76 5.85 2.99
CA ALA A 252 29.44 4.56 2.85
C ALA A 252 28.43 3.42 2.94
N PHE A 253 27.90 3.02 1.78
CA PHE A 253 26.93 1.94 1.64
C PHE A 253 27.50 0.73 0.89
N ILE A 254 26.89 -0.43 1.12
CA ILE A 254 27.16 -1.64 0.34
C ILE A 254 26.24 -1.69 -0.86
N ARG A 255 26.76 -2.24 -1.96
CA ARG A 255 25.94 -2.61 -3.11
C ARG A 255 25.36 -4.02 -2.90
N PRO A 256 24.02 -4.18 -2.88
CA PRO A 256 23.41 -5.51 -2.81
C PRO A 256 23.88 -6.41 -3.98
N PRO A 257 23.96 -7.74 -3.80
CA PRO A 257 23.57 -8.52 -2.62
C PRO A 257 24.60 -8.48 -1.47
N VAL A 258 24.12 -8.67 -0.24
CA VAL A 258 25.00 -8.73 0.96
C VAL A 258 25.84 -10.00 0.91
N MET A 259 27.16 -9.83 0.98
CA MET A 259 28.11 -10.93 1.04
C MET A 259 28.14 -11.53 2.45
N ARG A 260 28.07 -12.85 2.54
CA ARG A 260 28.16 -13.59 3.81
C ARG A 260 29.64 -13.70 4.22
N THR A 261 30.20 -12.64 4.79
CA THR A 261 31.58 -12.66 5.31
C THR A 261 31.66 -13.47 6.60
N ASN A 262 32.86 -13.98 6.93
CA ASN A 262 33.10 -14.70 8.19
C ASN A 262 32.78 -13.85 9.42
N ALA A 263 32.99 -12.53 9.36
CA ALA A 263 32.68 -11.62 10.45
C ALA A 263 31.16 -11.50 10.69
N ILE A 264 30.35 -11.50 9.62
CA ILE A 264 28.88 -11.53 9.70
C ILE A 264 28.39 -12.87 10.24
N LEU A 265 28.94 -13.98 9.76
CA LEU A 265 28.48 -15.32 10.14
C LEU A 265 28.83 -15.71 11.58
N LYS A 266 30.02 -15.30 12.08
CA LYS A 266 30.46 -15.63 13.44
C LYS A 266 29.81 -14.77 14.52
N ASN A 267 29.40 -13.54 14.19
CA ASN A 267 28.80 -12.64 15.17
C ASN A 267 27.27 -12.80 15.17
N VAL A 268 26.70 -13.15 16.34
CA VAL A 268 25.26 -13.37 16.51
C VAL A 268 24.44 -12.13 16.13
N HIS A 269 24.90 -10.94 16.51
CA HIS A 269 24.20 -9.68 16.23
C HIS A 269 24.19 -9.35 14.74
N LEU A 270 25.33 -9.54 14.04
CA LEU A 270 25.40 -9.33 12.59
C LEU A 270 24.59 -10.36 11.81
N ARG A 271 24.52 -11.61 12.29
CA ARG A 271 23.68 -12.65 11.71
C ARG A 271 22.19 -12.29 11.82
N GLN A 272 21.74 -11.81 12.98
CA GLN A 272 20.36 -11.34 13.15
C GLN A 272 20.04 -10.11 12.28
N CYS A 273 21.01 -9.20 12.12
CA CYS A 273 20.88 -8.09 11.18
C CYS A 273 20.78 -8.57 9.71
N LEU A 274 21.48 -9.65 9.34
CA LEU A 274 21.37 -10.27 8.02
C LEU A 274 19.99 -10.91 7.80
N GLU A 275 19.43 -11.56 8.82
CA GLU A 275 18.06 -12.09 8.76
C GLU A 275 17.02 -10.97 8.61
N LEU A 276 17.19 -9.86 9.33
CA LEU A 276 16.34 -8.68 9.18
C LEU A 276 16.43 -8.10 7.76
N TRP A 277 17.65 -8.02 7.20
CA TRP A 277 17.85 -7.58 5.83
C TRP A 277 17.08 -8.46 4.83
N GLN A 278 17.22 -9.78 4.95
CA GLN A 278 16.53 -10.73 4.08
C GLN A 278 15.02 -10.62 4.23
N PHE A 279 14.53 -10.45 5.46
CA PHE A 279 13.12 -10.21 5.71
C PHE A 279 12.63 -8.97 4.97
N ILE A 280 13.29 -7.82 5.12
CA ILE A 280 12.92 -6.56 4.44
C ILE A 280 12.92 -6.72 2.92
N GLU A 281 13.87 -7.45 2.34
CA GLU A 281 13.92 -7.69 0.89
C GLU A 281 12.85 -8.67 0.40
N SER A 282 12.49 -9.67 1.20
CA SER A 282 11.47 -10.66 0.87
C SER A 282 10.03 -10.20 1.13
N TYR A 283 9.85 -9.11 1.88
CA TYR A 283 8.54 -8.69 2.35
C TYR A 283 7.83 -7.86 1.28
N GLU A 284 7.05 -8.56 0.45
CA GLU A 284 6.26 -8.00 -0.67
C GLU A 284 4.91 -7.42 -0.24
N SER A 285 4.43 -7.74 0.97
CA SER A 285 3.13 -7.25 1.47
C SER A 285 3.16 -5.74 1.72
N ALA A 286 2.02 -5.08 1.44
CA ALA A 286 1.82 -3.66 1.69
C ALA A 286 1.96 -3.27 3.16
N GLY A 287 1.90 -4.24 4.08
CA GLY A 287 1.98 -4.03 5.54
C GLY A 287 0.62 -3.97 6.24
N PHE A 288 -0.47 -4.24 5.51
CA PHE A 288 -1.85 -4.27 6.00
C PHE A 288 -2.56 -5.52 5.50
N GLU A 289 -3.35 -6.13 6.36
CA GLU A 289 -4.33 -7.14 6.00
C GLU A 289 -5.67 -6.43 5.76
N VAL A 290 -6.25 -6.65 4.59
CA VAL A 290 -7.50 -5.99 4.19
C VAL A 290 -8.62 -7.01 4.32
N GLU A 291 -9.34 -6.93 5.43
CA GLU A 291 -10.54 -7.72 5.65
C GLU A 291 -11.73 -6.99 5.03
N SER A 292 -12.22 -7.50 3.88
CA SER A 292 -13.44 -6.99 3.27
C SER A 292 -14.64 -7.81 3.73
N SER A 293 -15.52 -7.22 4.53
CA SER A 293 -16.86 -7.78 4.74
C SER A 293 -17.83 -7.10 3.79
N SER A 294 -18.63 -7.89 3.09
CA SER A 294 -19.65 -7.38 2.15
C SER A 294 -21.01 -7.91 2.57
N THR A 295 -21.97 -7.01 2.73
CA THR A 295 -23.35 -7.33 3.03
C THR A 295 -24.22 -6.77 1.91
N SER A 296 -24.95 -7.64 1.22
CA SER A 296 -26.01 -7.23 0.32
C SER A 296 -27.35 -7.42 1.03
N SER A 297 -28.04 -6.32 1.30
CA SER A 297 -29.36 -6.33 1.96
C SER A 297 -30.46 -6.11 0.92
N LYS A 298 -31.61 -6.76 1.14
CA LYS A 298 -32.79 -6.46 0.33
C LYS A 298 -33.25 -5.02 0.68
N PRO A 299 -33.46 -4.13 -0.29
CA PRO A 299 -33.98 -2.79 -0.01
C PRO A 299 -35.36 -2.87 0.67
N SER A 300 -35.61 -1.97 1.62
CA SER A 300 -36.92 -1.85 2.26
C SER A 300 -37.97 -1.37 1.25
N THR A 301 -39.23 -1.74 1.47
CA THR A 301 -40.33 -1.33 0.59
C THR A 301 -40.53 0.19 0.59
N GLU A 302 -40.33 0.83 1.75
CA GLU A 302 -40.41 2.29 1.91
C GLU A 302 -39.33 3.01 1.09
N LEU A 303 -38.11 2.46 1.06
CA LEU A 303 -37.03 3.01 0.27
C LEU A 303 -37.35 2.95 -1.23
N ILE A 304 -37.85 1.81 -1.73
CA ILE A 304 -38.26 1.65 -3.14
C ILE A 304 -39.40 2.62 -3.49
N GLU A 305 -40.38 2.76 -2.59
CA GLU A 305 -41.49 3.70 -2.76
C GLU A 305 -40.98 5.14 -2.92
N ASN A 306 -40.12 5.60 -2.01
CA ASN A 306 -39.56 6.94 -2.06
C ASN A 306 -38.74 7.17 -3.34
N PHE A 307 -37.96 6.17 -3.76
CA PHE A 307 -37.24 6.26 -5.03
C PHE A 307 -38.18 6.33 -6.22
N TYR A 308 -39.24 5.52 -6.31
CA TYR A 308 -40.21 5.62 -7.40
C TYR A 308 -40.87 7.00 -7.49
N LYS A 309 -41.22 7.61 -6.34
CA LYS A 309 -41.74 8.98 -6.30
C LYS A 309 -40.70 9.99 -6.81
N LEU A 310 -39.44 9.87 -6.38
CA LEU A 310 -38.34 10.74 -6.84
C LEU A 310 -38.07 10.58 -8.35
N MET A 311 -38.05 9.34 -8.86
CA MET A 311 -37.88 9.07 -10.30
C MET A 311 -39.05 9.63 -11.11
N ALA A 312 -40.27 9.61 -10.58
CA ALA A 312 -41.44 10.18 -11.25
C ALA A 312 -41.31 11.71 -11.37
N TYR A 313 -40.84 12.36 -10.30
CA TYR A 313 -40.52 13.78 -10.32
C TYR A 313 -39.42 14.11 -11.35
N GLN A 314 -38.31 13.37 -11.33
CA GLN A 314 -37.20 13.55 -12.28
C GLN A 314 -37.64 13.32 -13.73
N TYR A 315 -38.51 12.33 -13.99
CA TYR A 315 -39.06 12.06 -15.31
C TYR A 315 -39.87 13.24 -15.85
N VAL A 316 -40.75 13.82 -15.02
CA VAL A 316 -41.56 14.99 -15.43
C VAL A 316 -40.66 16.17 -15.76
N PHE A 317 -39.69 16.46 -14.89
CA PHE A 317 -38.73 17.52 -15.12
C PHE A 317 -37.96 17.32 -16.42
N PHE A 318 -37.48 16.10 -16.67
CA PHE A 318 -36.76 15.75 -17.88
C PHE A 318 -37.63 15.89 -19.14
N ARG A 319 -38.85 15.33 -19.15
CA ARG A 319 -39.75 15.38 -20.31
C ARG A 319 -40.19 16.79 -20.64
N LYS A 320 -40.53 17.60 -19.62
CA LYS A 320 -40.94 18.99 -19.84
C LYS A 320 -39.82 19.81 -20.49
N ASN A 321 -38.57 19.61 -20.09
CA ASN A 321 -37.42 20.31 -20.65
C ASN A 321 -36.93 19.77 -22.00
N THR A 322 -37.37 18.58 -22.42
CA THR A 322 -36.91 17.96 -23.68
C THR A 322 -37.93 18.08 -24.80
N THR A 323 -39.23 17.98 -24.49
CA THR A 323 -40.29 17.86 -25.50
C THR A 323 -41.42 18.89 -25.32
N ASP A 324 -41.33 19.80 -24.33
CA ASP A 324 -42.35 20.78 -23.90
C ASP A 324 -43.74 20.22 -23.53
N LYS A 325 -43.95 18.93 -23.77
CA LYS A 325 -45.16 18.15 -23.48
C LYS A 325 -44.82 17.08 -22.45
N VAL A 326 -45.64 17.00 -21.41
CA VAL A 326 -45.69 15.82 -20.53
C VAL A 326 -46.63 14.84 -21.20
N ASP A 327 -46.26 13.56 -21.28
CA ASP A 327 -47.11 12.54 -21.90
C ASP A 327 -48.43 12.44 -21.13
N ASP A 328 -49.57 12.28 -21.82
CA ASP A 328 -50.86 12.08 -21.16
C ASP A 328 -50.93 10.66 -20.60
N ILE A 329 -50.50 10.48 -19.36
CA ILE A 329 -50.47 9.17 -18.72
C ILE A 329 -51.84 8.84 -18.15
N ILE A 330 -52.65 8.11 -18.92
CA ILE A 330 -53.92 7.56 -18.48
C ILE A 330 -53.67 6.08 -18.11
N ASN A 331 -53.37 5.82 -16.83
CA ASN A 331 -53.18 4.45 -16.35
C ASN A 331 -54.48 3.96 -15.69
N GLU A 332 -55.37 3.33 -16.46
CA GLU A 332 -56.69 2.81 -15.99
C GLU A 332 -56.58 1.72 -14.91
N SER A 333 -55.38 1.24 -14.60
CA SER A 333 -55.22 0.16 -13.65
C SER A 333 -55.46 0.60 -12.21
N LYS A 334 -56.48 -0.03 -11.60
CA LYS A 334 -56.80 0.04 -10.16
C LYS A 334 -56.02 -0.98 -9.32
N ALA A 335 -55.02 -1.64 -9.90
CA ALA A 335 -54.22 -2.63 -9.19
C ALA A 335 -53.42 -1.96 -8.06
N LYS A 336 -53.42 -2.59 -6.87
CA LYS A 336 -52.63 -2.11 -5.74
C LYS A 336 -51.14 -2.18 -6.07
N ILE A 337 -50.42 -1.10 -5.77
CA ILE A 337 -48.96 -1.00 -5.90
C ILE A 337 -48.33 -2.00 -4.92
N LYS A 338 -47.34 -2.77 -5.38
CA LYS A 338 -46.68 -3.81 -4.58
C LYS A 338 -45.21 -3.51 -4.27
N TYR A 339 -44.61 -2.52 -4.94
CA TYR A 339 -43.20 -2.15 -4.83
C TYR A 339 -42.27 -3.34 -5.08
N ASN A 340 -42.54 -4.07 -6.16
CA ASN A 340 -41.87 -5.34 -6.49
C ASN A 340 -40.60 -5.12 -7.32
N ALA A 341 -39.62 -4.39 -6.76
CA ALA A 341 -38.29 -4.37 -7.37
C ALA A 341 -37.64 -5.76 -7.26
N ARG A 342 -37.08 -6.26 -8.36
CA ARG A 342 -36.31 -7.50 -8.35
C ARG A 342 -34.98 -7.23 -7.68
N PHE A 343 -34.72 -7.95 -6.60
CA PHE A 343 -33.46 -7.86 -5.91
C PHE A 343 -32.41 -8.71 -6.63
N LYS A 344 -31.38 -8.06 -7.19
CA LYS A 344 -30.20 -8.75 -7.70
C LYS A 344 -29.15 -8.78 -6.60
N LYS A 345 -28.77 -9.99 -6.16
CA LYS A 345 -27.57 -10.15 -5.33
C LYS A 345 -26.35 -9.89 -6.21
N ILE A 346 -25.55 -8.90 -5.87
CA ILE A 346 -24.23 -8.73 -6.47
C ILE A 346 -23.31 -9.82 -5.94
N ASN A 347 -22.62 -10.51 -6.85
CA ASN A 347 -21.50 -11.38 -6.51
C ASN A 347 -20.25 -10.52 -6.30
N THR A 348 -19.54 -10.78 -5.21
CA THR A 348 -18.41 -10.01 -4.69
C THR A 348 -17.21 -9.90 -5.64
N GLU A 349 -17.16 -10.72 -6.69
CA GLU A 349 -16.04 -10.78 -7.65
C GLU A 349 -16.07 -9.64 -8.69
N GLU A 350 -17.25 -9.18 -9.13
CA GLU A 350 -17.36 -8.15 -10.20
C GLU A 350 -16.97 -6.72 -9.73
N PHE A 351 -17.00 -6.45 -8.42
CA PHE A 351 -16.58 -5.16 -7.84
C PHE A 351 -15.18 -5.21 -7.19
N ALA A 352 -14.58 -6.40 -7.06
CA ALA A 352 -13.20 -6.54 -6.61
C ALA A 352 -12.21 -6.01 -7.67
N ASP A 353 -12.58 -6.12 -8.94
CA ASP A 353 -11.80 -5.66 -10.09
C ASP A 353 -11.68 -4.12 -10.14
N GLU A 354 -12.67 -3.39 -9.62
CA GLU A 354 -12.58 -1.94 -9.58
C GLU A 354 -11.56 -1.48 -8.55
N TYR A 355 -11.40 -2.17 -7.40
CA TYR A 355 -10.37 -1.86 -6.39
C TYR A 355 -9.01 -2.53 -6.61
N GLU A 356 -8.67 -2.92 -7.84
CA GLU A 356 -7.31 -3.34 -8.22
C GLU A 356 -6.30 -2.16 -8.27
N PHE A 357 -6.70 -0.95 -7.83
CA PHE A 357 -5.77 0.17 -7.63
C PHE A 357 -4.71 -0.10 -6.55
N LEU A 358 -4.90 -1.12 -5.72
CA LEU A 358 -3.93 -1.52 -4.70
C LEU A 358 -2.72 -2.30 -5.24
N ASN A 359 -2.62 -2.60 -6.55
CA ASN A 359 -1.34 -3.04 -7.16
C ASN A 359 -1.23 -3.01 -8.70
N PRO A 360 -1.20 -1.83 -9.38
CA PRO A 360 -0.68 -1.76 -10.77
C PRO A 360 0.83 -1.46 -10.83
N ASN A 361 1.36 -0.72 -9.85
CA ASN A 361 2.72 -0.18 -9.92
C ASN A 361 3.83 -1.11 -9.39
N VAL A 362 3.50 -2.17 -8.64
CA VAL A 362 4.50 -3.18 -8.26
C VAL A 362 4.66 -4.25 -9.36
N LYS A 363 3.61 -4.54 -10.14
CA LYS A 363 3.73 -5.40 -11.34
C LYS A 363 4.50 -4.74 -12.48
N LYS A 364 4.48 -3.41 -12.64
CA LYS A 364 5.22 -2.74 -13.72
C LYS A 364 6.69 -2.45 -13.41
N VAL A 365 7.06 -2.17 -12.16
CA VAL A 365 8.48 -1.87 -11.83
C VAL A 365 9.36 -3.12 -11.78
N TYR A 366 8.80 -4.29 -11.44
CA TYR A 366 9.58 -5.54 -11.44
C TYR A 366 9.70 -6.20 -12.83
N ILE A 367 8.79 -5.90 -13.75
CA ILE A 367 8.90 -6.37 -15.15
C ILE A 367 9.84 -5.47 -15.97
N GLU A 368 9.99 -4.19 -15.64
CA GLU A 368 10.97 -3.31 -16.33
C GLU A 368 12.42 -3.58 -15.94
N GLN A 369 12.69 -4.01 -14.70
CA GLN A 369 14.04 -4.40 -14.28
C GLN A 369 14.46 -5.79 -14.78
N LEU A 370 13.50 -6.68 -15.06
CA LEU A 370 13.76 -7.94 -15.77
C LEU A 370 13.72 -7.80 -17.30
N SER A 371 13.09 -6.75 -17.83
CA SER A 371 13.06 -6.43 -19.27
C SER A 371 14.39 -5.88 -19.80
N ARG A 372 15.34 -5.50 -18.92
CA ARG A 372 16.73 -5.22 -19.32
C ARG A 372 17.57 -6.47 -19.55
N LYS A 373 16.99 -7.51 -20.16
CA LYS A 373 17.74 -8.57 -20.86
C LYS A 373 17.38 -8.56 -22.34
N ASN A 374 17.90 -7.56 -23.05
CA ASN A 374 18.28 -7.70 -24.46
C ASN A 374 19.50 -8.63 -24.60
N THR A 375 19.48 -9.80 -23.95
CA THR A 375 20.36 -10.91 -24.28
C THR A 375 19.56 -11.81 -25.21
N LYS A 376 19.88 -11.77 -26.51
CA LYS A 376 19.35 -12.70 -27.51
C LYS A 376 19.40 -14.11 -26.92
N LEU A 377 18.24 -14.77 -26.83
CA LEU A 377 18.11 -16.14 -26.33
C LEU A 377 19.09 -17.05 -27.10
N THR A 378 19.85 -17.88 -26.38
CA THR A 378 20.80 -18.79 -27.03
C THR A 378 20.05 -19.86 -27.83
N ARG A 379 20.73 -20.46 -28.82
CA ARG A 379 20.11 -21.45 -29.74
C ARG A 379 19.59 -22.70 -29.00
N GLU A 380 20.14 -23.00 -27.83
CA GLU A 380 19.72 -24.12 -26.98
C GLU A 380 18.45 -23.81 -26.18
N GLU A 381 18.34 -22.61 -25.62
CA GLU A 381 17.13 -22.16 -24.91
C GLU A 381 15.92 -22.09 -25.83
N LEU A 382 16.11 -21.72 -27.11
CA LEU A 382 15.08 -21.77 -28.15
C LEU A 382 14.62 -23.20 -28.44
N LYS A 383 15.53 -24.18 -28.44
CA LYS A 383 15.18 -25.60 -28.62
C LYS A 383 14.39 -26.13 -27.44
N ILE A 384 14.80 -25.79 -26.21
CA ILE A 384 14.12 -26.20 -24.98
C ILE A 384 12.70 -25.62 -24.95
N ARG A 385 12.54 -24.33 -25.28
CA ARG A 385 11.23 -23.69 -25.32
C ARG A 385 10.30 -24.33 -26.37
N LYS A 386 10.83 -24.65 -27.55
CA LYS A 386 10.08 -25.31 -28.62
C LYS A 386 9.68 -26.75 -28.25
N ALA A 387 10.52 -27.46 -27.49
CA ALA A 387 10.19 -28.78 -26.96
C ALA A 387 9.06 -28.71 -25.91
N ILE A 388 9.10 -27.71 -25.03
CA ILE A 388 8.05 -27.49 -24.01
C ILE A 388 6.72 -27.12 -24.67
N GLU A 389 6.71 -26.24 -25.67
CA GLU A 389 5.49 -25.91 -26.41
C GLU A 389 4.90 -27.12 -27.13
N ASN A 390 5.74 -27.98 -27.72
CA ASN A 390 5.27 -29.20 -28.37
C ASN A 390 4.68 -30.20 -27.35
N ALA A 391 5.29 -30.35 -26.17
CA ALA A 391 4.78 -31.20 -25.10
C ALA A 391 3.41 -30.71 -24.57
N LEU A 392 3.26 -29.40 -24.33
CA LEU A 392 2.00 -28.79 -23.92
C LEU A 392 0.92 -28.92 -25.00
N LYS A 393 1.29 -28.85 -26.28
CA LYS A 393 0.36 -29.05 -27.39
C LYS A 393 -0.10 -30.51 -27.47
N SER A 394 0.78 -31.48 -27.24
CA SER A 394 0.40 -32.90 -27.19
C SER A 394 -0.51 -33.23 -26.00
N GLU A 395 -0.25 -32.66 -24.81
CA GLU A 395 -1.14 -32.85 -23.65
C GLU A 395 -2.53 -32.28 -23.89
N ARG A 396 -2.63 -31.09 -24.50
CA ARG A 396 -3.92 -30.47 -24.83
C ARG A 396 -4.71 -31.30 -25.85
N LEU A 397 -4.05 -31.91 -26.82
CA LEU A 397 -4.68 -32.79 -27.80
C LEU A 397 -5.16 -34.08 -27.15
N TYR A 398 -4.35 -34.71 -26.31
CA TYR A 398 -4.71 -35.90 -25.56
C TYR A 398 -5.90 -35.66 -24.61
N ALA A 399 -5.89 -34.56 -23.87
CA ALA A 399 -7.00 -34.16 -23.00
C ALA A 399 -8.30 -33.88 -23.79
N ALA A 400 -8.19 -33.33 -25.00
CA ALA A 400 -9.34 -33.12 -25.87
C ALA A 400 -9.91 -34.44 -26.42
N GLU A 401 -9.06 -35.43 -26.72
CA GLU A 401 -9.49 -36.76 -27.15
C GLU A 401 -10.19 -37.54 -26.02
N LEU A 402 -9.67 -37.49 -24.80
CA LEU A 402 -10.33 -38.08 -23.63
C LEU A 402 -11.72 -37.48 -23.41
N LYS A 403 -11.85 -36.15 -23.48
CA LYS A 403 -13.16 -35.47 -23.39
C LYS A 403 -14.12 -35.87 -24.52
N LYS A 404 -13.62 -36.16 -25.73
CA LYS A 404 -14.46 -36.67 -26.83
C LYS A 404 -14.91 -38.11 -26.56
N GLN A 405 -14.04 -38.97 -26.04
CA GLN A 405 -14.38 -40.36 -25.70
C GLN A 405 -15.41 -40.44 -24.55
N GLU A 406 -15.29 -39.58 -23.53
CA GLU A 406 -16.27 -39.47 -22.45
C GLU A 406 -17.65 -39.03 -22.96
N LYS A 407 -17.68 -38.04 -23.87
CA LYS A 407 -18.94 -37.60 -24.52
C LYS A 407 -19.58 -38.69 -25.37
N ILE A 408 -18.80 -39.57 -25.99
CA ILE A 408 -19.31 -40.71 -26.78
C ILE A 408 -19.85 -41.81 -25.86
N LYS A 409 -19.18 -42.10 -24.73
CA LYS A 409 -19.69 -43.05 -23.72
C LYS A 409 -21.00 -42.58 -23.09
N ASN A 410 -21.14 -41.29 -22.81
CA ASN A 410 -22.36 -40.72 -22.24
C ASN A 410 -23.54 -40.62 -23.22
N LYS A 411 -23.34 -40.83 -24.53
CA LYS A 411 -24.42 -40.92 -25.53
C LYS A 411 -24.90 -42.35 -25.81
N LYS A 412 -24.21 -43.37 -25.29
CA LYS A 412 -24.55 -44.80 -25.47
C LYS A 412 -25.18 -45.44 -24.23
N LYS A 413 -25.37 -44.67 -23.16
CA LYS A 413 -26.32 -44.95 -22.07
C LYS A 413 -27.55 -44.08 -22.31
#